data_AF-A0A327VQS2-F1
#
_entry.id   AF-A0A327VQS2-F1
#
_cell.length_a   1.000
_cell.length_b   1.000
_cell.length_c   1.000
_cell.angle_alpha   90.00
_cell.angle_beta   90.00
_cell.angle_gamma   90.00
#
_symmetry.space_group_name_H-M   'P 1'
#
loop_
_entity.id
_entity.type
_entity.pdbx_description
1 polymer ?
#
loop_
_entity_poly.entity_id
_entity_poly.type
_entity_poly.pdbx_seq_one_letter_code
_entity_poly.pdbx_strand_id
1 'polypeptide(L)'
;MARLDYLTFSDRARQAARGAGLTVTDRTLRAWLDGKRTPTRQNLNRIDRAYKAVRRQNVARHLLQRLNKAGRGTRVEFHPLNQSQVNRPHVRAISFRMLNVRRWDAVVNAWADDDDDALDHAWFDDVAADLGSDYGSYEYVTNIGFAA
;
A
#
# COMPACT_ATOMS: atom_id res chain seq x y z
N MET A 1 -2.27 23.10 -8.34
CA MET A 1 -1.32 21.98 -8.55
C MET A 1 -1.93 20.75 -7.90
N ALA A 2 -2.38 19.74 -8.65
CA ALA A 2 -3.36 18.75 -8.16
C ALA A 2 -3.04 18.11 -6.79
N ARG A 3 -1.77 17.76 -6.52
CA ARG A 3 -1.35 17.19 -5.22
C ARG A 3 -1.50 18.18 -4.06
N LEU A 4 -1.14 19.45 -4.29
CA LEU A 4 -1.28 20.52 -3.30
C LEU A 4 -2.76 20.86 -3.06
N ASP A 5 -3.55 20.87 -4.14
CA ASP A 5 -5.00 21.13 -4.06
C ASP A 5 -5.67 20.02 -3.21
N TYR A 6 -5.30 18.76 -3.43
CA TYR A 6 -5.75 17.62 -2.61
C TYR A 6 -5.42 17.78 -1.12
N LEU A 7 -4.21 18.24 -0.79
CA LEU A 7 -3.75 18.42 0.59
C LEU A 7 -4.36 19.63 1.29
N THR A 8 -4.97 20.56 0.55
CA THR A 8 -5.44 21.85 1.07
C THR A 8 -6.91 22.14 0.84
N PHE A 9 -7.66 21.20 0.24
CA PHE A 9 -9.08 21.34 -0.10
C PHE A 9 -9.99 21.55 1.13
N SER A 10 -9.63 21.01 2.30
CA SER A 10 -10.40 21.17 3.55
C SER A 10 -9.47 21.34 4.75
N ASP A 11 -10.01 21.83 5.87
CA ASP A 11 -9.23 21.96 7.11
C ASP A 11 -8.72 20.61 7.62
N ARG A 12 -9.55 19.57 7.51
CA ARG A 12 -9.14 18.19 7.80
C ARG A 12 -7.97 17.75 6.92
N ALA A 13 -8.02 18.04 5.61
CA ALA A 13 -6.93 17.69 4.70
C ALA A 13 -5.63 18.43 5.06
N ARG A 14 -5.73 19.72 5.43
CA ARG A 14 -4.58 20.51 5.88
C ARG A 14 -3.96 19.96 7.16
N GLN A 15 -4.79 19.59 8.14
CA GLN A 15 -4.32 18.98 9.38
C GLN A 15 -3.62 17.65 9.12
N ALA A 16 -4.20 16.79 8.28
CA ALA A 16 -3.58 15.53 7.88
C ALA A 16 -2.26 15.75 7.12
N ALA A 17 -2.20 16.74 6.21
CA ALA A 17 -0.98 17.08 5.49
C ALA A 17 0.13 17.56 6.43
N ARG A 18 -0.21 18.38 7.44
CA ARG A 18 0.73 18.81 8.49
C ARG A 18 1.22 17.63 9.32
N GLY A 19 0.31 16.73 9.72
CA GLY A 19 0.66 15.48 10.41
C GLY A 19 1.60 14.60 9.58
N ALA A 20 1.44 14.59 8.26
CA ALA A 20 2.33 13.91 7.32
C ALA A 20 3.63 14.68 6.97
N GLY A 21 3.96 15.74 7.72
CA GLY A 21 5.22 16.48 7.59
C GLY A 21 5.24 17.64 6.60
N LEU A 22 4.08 18.09 6.09
CA LEU A 22 4.00 19.33 5.31
C LEU A 22 4.07 20.55 6.25
N THR A 23 5.29 20.99 6.56
CA THR A 23 5.57 22.00 7.61
C THR A 23 5.73 23.44 7.09
N VAL A 24 5.32 23.72 5.86
CA VAL A 24 5.45 25.07 5.28
C VAL A 24 4.40 26.04 5.83
N THR A 25 4.74 27.33 5.86
CA THR A 25 3.82 28.37 6.33
C THR A 25 2.59 28.50 5.43
N ASP A 26 1.46 28.93 6.00
CA ASP A 26 0.23 29.18 5.25
C ASP A 26 0.40 30.25 4.16
N ARG A 27 1.29 31.22 4.39
CA ARG A 27 1.66 32.23 3.38
C ARG A 27 2.34 31.57 2.17
N THR A 28 3.27 30.66 2.42
CA THR A 28 3.97 29.92 1.35
C THR A 28 2.98 29.01 0.60
N LEU A 29 2.10 28.32 1.31
CA LEU A 29 1.06 27.47 0.70
C LEU A 29 0.16 28.28 -0.22
N ARG A 30 -0.35 29.44 0.23
CA ARG A 30 -1.15 30.35 -0.60
C ARG A 30 -0.39 30.81 -1.84
N ALA A 31 0.88 31.20 -1.69
CA ALA A 31 1.68 31.64 -2.84
C ALA A 31 1.88 30.54 -3.89
N TRP A 32 1.95 29.27 -3.49
CA TRP A 32 2.01 28.13 -4.40
C TRP A 32 0.65 27.82 -5.04
N LEU A 33 -0.44 27.86 -4.26
CA LEU A 33 -1.79 27.66 -4.77
C LEU A 33 -2.20 28.72 -5.80
N ASP A 34 -1.84 29.98 -5.53
CA ASP A 34 -2.09 31.12 -6.44
C ASP A 34 -1.16 31.12 -7.68
N GLY A 35 -0.20 30.20 -7.77
CA GLY A 35 0.81 30.17 -8.84
C GLY A 35 1.83 31.31 -8.80
N LYS A 36 1.85 32.13 -7.75
CA LYS A 36 2.78 33.26 -7.56
C LYS A 36 4.22 32.81 -7.31
N ARG A 37 4.41 31.56 -6.85
CA ARG A 37 5.72 30.95 -6.60
C ARG A 37 5.71 29.47 -6.99
N THR A 38 6.85 28.98 -7.46
CA THR A 38 7.08 27.56 -7.72
C THR A 38 7.80 26.91 -6.54
N PRO A 39 7.36 25.74 -6.04
CA PRO A 39 8.07 25.01 -5.01
C PRO A 39 9.46 24.56 -5.48
N THR A 40 10.45 24.59 -4.58
CA THR A 40 11.77 23.98 -4.84
C THR A 40 11.65 22.47 -4.94
N ARG A 41 12.65 21.78 -5.51
CA ARG A 41 12.69 20.30 -5.58
C ARG A 41 12.51 19.63 -4.21
N GLN A 42 13.13 20.18 -3.17
CA GLN A 42 12.96 19.70 -1.81
C GLN A 42 11.50 19.82 -1.33
N ASN A 43 10.84 20.94 -1.62
CA ASN A 43 9.44 21.15 -1.27
C ASN A 43 8.49 20.28 -2.09
N LEU A 44 8.79 20.02 -3.37
CA LEU A 44 8.05 19.06 -4.17
C LEU A 44 8.12 17.65 -3.56
N ASN A 45 9.29 17.21 -3.12
CA ASN A 45 9.43 15.92 -2.44
C ASN A 45 8.62 15.86 -1.14
N ARG A 46 8.55 16.96 -0.37
CA ARG A 46 7.71 17.05 0.83
C ARG A 46 6.21 16.97 0.49
N ILE A 47 5.77 17.69 -0.54
CA ILE A 47 4.39 17.64 -1.05
C ILE A 47 4.05 16.21 -1.49
N ASP A 48 4.95 15.54 -2.21
CA ASP A 48 4.73 14.19 -2.71
C ASP A 48 4.64 13.15 -1.60
N ARG A 49 5.51 13.24 -0.59
CA ARG A 49 5.46 12.38 0.59
C ARG A 49 4.17 12.58 1.37
N ALA A 50 3.81 13.82 1.68
CA ALA A 50 2.58 14.15 2.39
C ALA A 50 1.35 13.70 1.61
N TYR A 51 1.34 13.91 0.29
CA TYR A 51 0.28 13.43 -0.59
C TYR A 51 0.12 11.90 -0.52
N LYS A 52 1.21 11.14 -0.64
CA LYS A 52 1.17 9.68 -0.56
C LYS A 52 0.63 9.21 0.79
N ALA A 53 1.13 9.74 1.89
CA ALA A 53 0.68 9.37 3.24
C ALA A 53 -0.82 9.64 3.44
N VAL A 54 -1.28 10.86 3.17
CA VAL A 54 -2.70 11.23 3.31
C VAL A 54 -3.58 10.40 2.36
N ARG A 55 -3.10 10.15 1.14
CA ARG A 55 -3.85 9.36 0.16
C ARG A 55 -3.99 7.90 0.58
N ARG A 56 -2.94 7.29 1.14
CA ARG A 56 -2.98 5.91 1.64
C ARG A 56 -4.04 5.76 2.74
N GLN A 57 -4.02 6.64 3.73
CA GLN A 57 -5.02 6.70 4.80
C GLN A 57 -6.45 6.85 4.28
N ASN A 58 -6.67 7.76 3.32
CA ASN A 58 -8.01 7.97 2.76
C ASN A 58 -8.50 6.77 1.92
N VAL A 59 -7.59 6.06 1.26
CA VAL A 59 -7.91 4.90 0.43
C VAL A 59 -8.11 3.63 1.26
N ALA A 60 -7.42 3.50 2.40
CA ALA A 60 -7.46 2.34 3.28
C ALA A 60 -8.89 1.92 3.65
N ARG A 61 -9.75 2.87 4.05
CA ARG A 61 -11.16 2.60 4.37
C ARG A 61 -11.91 1.92 3.21
N HIS A 62 -11.69 2.38 1.98
CA HIS A 62 -12.34 1.82 0.80
C HIS A 62 -11.75 0.46 0.42
N LEU A 63 -10.44 0.27 0.60
CA LEU A 63 -9.79 -1.02 0.41
C LEU A 63 -10.33 -2.06 1.40
N LEU A 64 -10.40 -1.74 2.70
CA LEU A 64 -10.94 -2.63 3.72
C LEU A 64 -12.36 -3.07 3.40
N GLN A 65 -13.24 -2.11 3.05
CA GLN A 65 -14.61 -2.42 2.68
C GLN A 65 -14.68 -3.42 1.51
N ARG A 66 -13.87 -3.19 0.47
CA ARG A 66 -13.83 -4.04 -0.72
C ARG A 66 -13.24 -5.41 -0.41
N LEU A 67 -12.13 -5.47 0.32
CA LEU A 67 -11.34 -6.67 0.55
C LEU A 67 -11.98 -7.61 1.57
N ASN A 68 -12.55 -7.06 2.65
CA ASN A 68 -13.27 -7.86 3.64
C ASN A 68 -14.59 -8.40 3.09
N LYS A 69 -15.20 -7.74 2.09
CA LYS A 69 -16.41 -8.20 1.39
C LYS A 69 -17.50 -8.69 2.38
N ALA A 70 -17.81 -7.87 3.39
CA ALA A 70 -18.72 -8.20 4.49
C ALA A 70 -18.36 -9.51 5.23
N GLY A 71 -17.08 -9.75 5.49
CA GLY A 71 -16.56 -10.93 6.18
C GLY A 71 -16.32 -12.15 5.27
N ARG A 72 -16.76 -12.11 4.00
CA ARG A 72 -16.48 -13.19 3.05
C ARG A 72 -15.00 -13.28 2.69
N GLY A 73 -14.29 -12.15 2.77
CA GLY A 73 -12.91 -12.02 2.31
C GLY A 73 -12.80 -11.95 0.79
N THR A 74 -11.55 -11.96 0.33
CA THR A 74 -11.21 -11.90 -1.10
C THR A 74 -10.34 -13.09 -1.47
N ARG A 75 -10.61 -13.66 -2.64
CA ARG A 75 -9.80 -14.75 -3.18
C ARG A 75 -8.55 -14.19 -3.85
N VAL A 76 -7.41 -14.67 -3.39
CA VAL A 76 -6.09 -14.23 -3.80
C VAL A 76 -5.34 -15.39 -4.42
N GLU A 77 -4.68 -15.12 -5.55
CA GLU A 77 -3.81 -16.05 -6.25
C GLU A 77 -2.36 -15.78 -5.89
N PHE A 78 -1.66 -16.83 -5.48
CA PHE A 78 -0.23 -16.83 -5.17
C PHE A 78 0.49 -17.50 -6.34
N HIS A 79 1.22 -16.70 -7.10
CA HIS A 79 2.01 -17.20 -8.22
C HIS A 79 3.45 -17.46 -7.74
N PRO A 80 3.96 -18.68 -7.90
CA PRO A 80 5.27 -19.05 -7.36
C PRO A 80 6.40 -18.24 -8.01
N LEU A 81 7.59 -18.36 -7.43
CA LEU A 81 8.78 -17.69 -7.93
C LEU A 81 9.06 -18.05 -9.41
N ASN A 82 9.60 -17.09 -10.17
CA ASN A 82 9.95 -17.29 -11.56
C ASN A 82 11.19 -18.20 -11.69
N GLN A 83 10.97 -19.42 -12.20
CA GLN A 83 12.02 -20.42 -12.37
C GLN A 83 12.73 -20.37 -13.73
N SER A 84 12.55 -19.33 -14.55
CA SER A 84 13.15 -19.22 -15.89
C SER A 84 14.68 -19.26 -15.91
N GLN A 85 15.32 -18.88 -14.81
CA GLN A 85 16.79 -18.89 -14.64
C GLN A 85 17.30 -20.12 -13.87
N VAL A 86 16.42 -21.07 -13.54
CA VAL A 86 16.77 -22.28 -12.78
C VAL A 86 17.23 -23.37 -13.74
N ASN A 87 18.39 -23.98 -13.46
CA ASN A 87 18.89 -25.12 -14.23
C ASN A 87 17.86 -26.25 -14.23
N ARG A 88 17.62 -26.87 -15.40
CA ARG A 88 16.55 -27.86 -15.63
C ARG A 88 16.43 -28.96 -14.54
N PRO A 89 17.52 -29.54 -14.00
CA PRO A 89 17.41 -30.55 -12.93
C PRO A 89 16.81 -30.04 -11.61
N HIS A 90 16.88 -28.73 -11.36
CA HIS A 90 16.41 -28.09 -10.13
C HIS A 90 15.03 -27.45 -10.28
N VAL A 91 14.48 -27.38 -11.49
CA VAL A 91 13.12 -26.88 -11.71
C VAL A 91 12.12 -27.78 -10.98
N ARG A 92 11.11 -27.16 -10.38
CA ARG A 92 10.00 -27.83 -9.69
C ARG A 92 8.67 -27.47 -10.34
N ALA A 93 7.81 -28.48 -10.49
CA ALA A 93 6.44 -28.29 -10.94
C ALA A 93 5.60 -27.71 -9.78
N ILE A 94 5.52 -26.38 -9.71
CA ILE A 94 4.76 -25.64 -8.69
C ILE A 94 3.62 -24.93 -9.41
N SER A 95 2.38 -25.24 -9.02
CA SER A 95 1.19 -24.53 -9.52
C SER A 95 0.95 -23.24 -8.74
N PHE A 96 0.11 -22.34 -9.26
CA PHE A 96 -0.39 -21.24 -8.45
C PHE A 96 -1.33 -21.77 -7.35
N ARG A 97 -1.40 -21.06 -6.22
CA ARG A 97 -2.33 -21.37 -5.13
C ARG A 97 -3.41 -20.31 -5.04
N MET A 98 -4.57 -20.72 -4.55
CA MET A 98 -5.67 -19.81 -4.27
C MET A 98 -5.99 -19.86 -2.78
N LEU A 99 -5.97 -18.71 -2.14
CA LEU A 99 -6.31 -18.55 -0.73
C LEU A 99 -7.45 -17.53 -0.60
N ASN A 100 -8.39 -17.78 0.30
CA ASN A 100 -9.43 -16.79 0.61
C ASN A 100 -9.04 -16.00 1.87
N VAL A 101 -8.47 -14.82 1.65
CA VAL A 101 -7.96 -13.95 2.70
C VAL A 101 -9.11 -13.20 3.37
N ARG A 102 -9.23 -13.34 4.69
CA ARG A 102 -10.27 -12.70 5.52
C ARG A 102 -9.73 -11.69 6.53
N ARG A 103 -8.43 -11.70 6.78
CA ARG A 103 -7.75 -10.83 7.75
C ARG A 103 -7.06 -9.66 7.04
N TRP A 104 -7.82 -8.78 6.38
CA TRP A 104 -7.24 -7.65 5.64
C TRP A 104 -6.92 -6.44 6.52
N ASP A 105 -7.54 -6.35 7.69
CA ASP A 105 -7.42 -5.19 8.58
C ASP A 105 -5.98 -4.89 8.95
N ALA A 106 -5.22 -5.89 9.43
CA ALA A 106 -3.82 -5.72 9.80
C ALA A 106 -2.95 -5.31 8.60
N VAL A 107 -3.10 -6.00 7.45
CA VAL A 107 -2.33 -5.73 6.22
C VAL A 107 -2.56 -4.32 5.69
N VAL A 108 -3.83 -3.91 5.58
CA VAL A 108 -4.17 -2.59 5.01
C VAL A 108 -3.81 -1.46 5.97
N ASN A 109 -3.96 -1.67 7.29
CA ASN A 109 -3.56 -0.68 8.28
C ASN A 109 -2.05 -0.46 8.26
N ALA A 110 -1.24 -1.52 8.29
CA ALA A 110 0.22 -1.43 8.21
C ALA A 110 0.68 -0.71 6.92
N TRP A 111 0.11 -1.07 5.77
CA TRP A 111 0.36 -0.36 4.51
C TRP A 111 -0.02 1.13 4.56
N ALA A 112 -1.15 1.45 5.20
CA ALA A 112 -1.62 2.82 5.33
C ALA A 112 -0.68 3.66 6.20
N ASP A 113 -0.09 3.03 7.22
CA ASP A 113 0.81 3.64 8.19
C ASP A 113 2.27 3.71 7.73
N ASP A 114 2.61 3.11 6.58
CA ASP A 114 4.01 3.00 6.09
C ASP A 114 4.88 2.16 7.04
N ASP A 115 4.27 1.17 7.68
CA ASP A 115 4.92 0.27 8.63
C ASP A 115 5.23 -1.07 7.94
N ASP A 116 6.43 -1.15 7.37
CA ASP A 116 6.89 -2.33 6.62
C ASP A 116 7.02 -3.56 7.54
N ASP A 117 7.43 -3.38 8.80
CA ASP A 117 7.59 -4.49 9.76
C ASP A 117 6.22 -5.06 10.15
N ALA A 118 5.24 -4.21 10.45
CA ALA A 118 3.88 -4.64 10.73
C ALA A 118 3.22 -5.26 9.49
N LEU A 119 3.55 -4.77 8.29
CA LEU A 119 3.05 -5.31 7.04
C LEU A 119 3.59 -6.73 6.80
N ASP A 120 4.89 -6.95 7.01
CA ASP A 120 5.52 -8.26 6.92
C ASP A 120 4.91 -9.24 7.93
N HIS A 121 4.76 -8.82 9.19
CA HIS A 121 4.12 -9.64 10.22
C HIS A 121 2.68 -10.03 9.84
N ALA A 122 1.85 -9.05 9.46
CA ALA A 122 0.47 -9.30 9.04
C ALA A 122 0.40 -10.16 7.77
N TRP A 123 1.36 -10.04 6.86
CA TRP A 123 1.35 -10.84 5.65
C TRP A 123 1.78 -12.28 5.92
N PHE A 124 2.90 -12.49 6.58
CA PHE A 124 3.48 -13.83 6.75
C PHE A 124 2.79 -14.62 7.84
N ASP A 125 2.52 -14.00 8.99
CA ASP A 125 2.02 -14.71 10.17
C ASP A 125 0.51 -14.86 10.15
N ASP A 126 -0.21 -13.91 9.52
CA ASP A 126 -1.66 -14.02 9.36
C ASP A 126 -2.07 -14.56 7.99
N VAL A 127 -1.64 -13.97 6.88
CA VAL A 127 -2.19 -14.36 5.56
C VAL A 127 -1.53 -15.62 5.01
N ALA A 128 -0.20 -15.64 4.94
CA ALA A 128 0.54 -16.71 4.28
C ALA A 128 0.63 -17.99 5.13
N ALA A 129 0.45 -17.91 6.44
CA ALA A 129 0.37 -19.08 7.33
C ALA A 129 -0.70 -20.10 6.89
N ASP A 130 -1.80 -19.64 6.28
CA ASP A 130 -2.86 -20.51 5.77
C ASP A 130 -2.42 -21.35 4.53
N LEU A 131 -1.24 -21.08 3.95
CA LEU A 131 -0.64 -21.93 2.90
C LEU A 131 -0.06 -23.24 3.45
N GLY A 132 0.12 -23.34 4.77
CA GLY A 132 0.60 -24.56 5.44
C GLY A 132 2.00 -25.00 4.98
N SER A 133 2.20 -26.30 4.82
CA SER A 133 3.51 -26.89 4.46
C SER A 133 4.08 -26.42 3.12
N ASP A 134 3.23 -25.85 2.24
CA ASP A 134 3.65 -25.38 0.93
C ASP A 134 4.19 -23.94 0.96
N TYR A 135 4.16 -23.27 2.11
CA TYR A 135 4.58 -21.88 2.30
C TYR A 135 5.93 -21.57 1.63
N GLY A 136 6.94 -22.43 1.80
CA GLY A 136 8.28 -22.20 1.22
C GLY A 136 8.31 -22.11 -0.30
N SER A 137 7.28 -22.61 -1.01
CA SER A 137 7.15 -22.45 -2.46
C SER A 137 6.62 -21.07 -2.89
N TYR A 138 6.07 -20.30 -1.94
CA TYR A 138 5.43 -18.99 -2.14
C TYR A 138 6.03 -17.90 -1.26
N GLU A 139 7.12 -18.17 -0.53
CA GLU A 139 7.85 -17.14 0.24
C GLU A 139 8.30 -16.00 -0.68
N TYR A 140 8.71 -16.33 -1.90
CA TYR A 140 9.07 -15.37 -2.95
C TYR A 140 8.09 -15.46 -4.11
N VAL A 141 6.93 -14.83 -4.01
CA VAL A 141 5.96 -14.79 -5.12
C VAL A 141 6.40 -13.87 -6.25
N THR A 142 6.13 -14.27 -7.49
CA THR A 142 6.34 -13.38 -8.66
C THR A 142 5.24 -12.32 -8.74
N ASN A 143 4.02 -12.70 -8.41
CA ASN A 143 2.88 -11.79 -8.37
C ASN A 143 1.80 -12.31 -7.41
N ILE A 144 0.96 -11.38 -6.97
CA ILE A 144 -0.27 -11.65 -6.23
C ILE A 144 -1.45 -11.21 -7.10
N GLY A 145 -2.32 -12.15 -7.44
CA GLY A 145 -3.54 -11.91 -8.20
C GLY A 145 -4.75 -11.72 -7.28
N PHE A 146 -5.63 -10.77 -7.61
CA PHE A 146 -6.93 -10.64 -6.95
C PHE A 146 -8.01 -11.15 -7.91
N ALA A 147 -8.60 -12.31 -7.60
CA ALA A 147 -9.70 -12.85 -8.38
C ALA A 147 -10.96 -12.01 -8.08
N ALA A 148 -11.40 -11.22 -9.07
CA ALA A 148 -12.57 -10.35 -8.99
C ALA A 148 -13.89 -11.13 -9.07
#